data_AF-A0A2C9U039-F1
#
_entry.id   AF-A0A2C9U039-F1
#
_cell.length_a   1.000
_cell.length_b   1.000
_cell.length_c   1.000
_cell.angle_alpha   90.00
_cell.angle_beta   90.00
_cell.angle_gamma   90.00
#
_symmetry.space_group_name_H-M   'P 1'
#
loop_
_entity.id
_entity.type
_entity.pdbx_description
1 polymer ?
#
loop_
_entity_poly.entity_id
_entity_poly.type
_entity_poly.pdbx_seq_one_letter_code
_entity_poly.pdbx_strand_id
1 'polypeptide(L)'
;MASSVLICETQPWKDLKAHVEDIKKTHLRDLLSDTERCKSMTVEFDGIVLDYSRQQATVHTVDKLYNLAEAALLKEKIHRMFNGERINSTEDRSVLHVALRAARNAVINSDGKNVVPYVWNVLDKIKEFSERVRNGSWVGATGKALTNVIAIGIGGSFLGPLFVHTALQTDSEASQCAKGRQLRFLANVDPIDVARNIAGLNPETTLVVVVSKTFTTAETMLNARTLRAWISKELGPSAVAKHMVAVSTNLTLVEKFGIDPNNAFAFWDWVGGRYSVCSAVGVLPLSLQYGFSIVEKFLKGASSIDQHFTSASFEKNIPVLLGLLSVWNVSFLEYPARAILPYSQGLEKLAPHIQQVSMESNGKGVSIDGVPLPFEAGEIDFGEPGTNGQHSFYQLIHQVTPQFDIYF
;
A
#
# COMPACT_ATOMS: atom_id res chain seq x y z
N MET A 1 -9.98 -15.60 32.87
CA MET A 1 -9.55 -15.25 31.50
C MET A 1 -10.28 -16.19 30.58
N ALA A 2 -11.17 -15.68 29.71
CA ALA A 2 -11.83 -16.56 28.74
C ALA A 2 -10.74 -17.17 27.87
N SER A 3 -10.67 -18.50 27.80
CA SER A 3 -9.87 -19.20 26.79
C SER A 3 -10.40 -18.70 25.45
N SER A 4 -9.61 -17.88 24.74
CA SER A 4 -10.00 -17.46 23.41
C SER A 4 -9.82 -18.66 22.49
N VAL A 5 -10.95 -19.21 22.08
CA VAL A 5 -10.98 -20.32 21.11
C VAL A 5 -10.31 -19.80 19.84
N LEU A 6 -9.23 -20.44 19.41
CA LEU A 6 -8.55 -20.04 18.18
C LEU A 6 -9.47 -20.33 17.00
N ILE A 7 -9.35 -19.55 15.92
CA ILE A 7 -10.17 -19.77 14.72
C ILE A 7 -10.04 -21.21 14.19
N CYS A 8 -8.85 -21.82 14.36
CA CYS A 8 -8.58 -23.20 13.96
C CYS A 8 -9.29 -24.28 14.78
N GLU A 9 -9.89 -23.92 15.92
CA GLU A 9 -10.64 -24.83 16.79
C GLU A 9 -12.15 -24.80 16.51
N THR A 10 -12.62 -23.80 15.76
CA THR A 10 -14.03 -23.61 15.42
C THR A 10 -14.55 -24.70 14.46
N GLN A 11 -15.86 -24.92 14.46
CA GLN A 11 -16.47 -25.89 13.55
C GLN A 11 -16.29 -25.53 12.07
N PRO A 12 -16.47 -24.26 11.62
CA PRO A 12 -16.25 -23.92 10.21
C PRO A 12 -14.83 -24.20 9.71
N TRP A 13 -13.82 -24.04 10.56
CA TRP A 13 -12.45 -24.43 10.22
C TRP A 13 -12.30 -25.95 10.06
N LYS A 14 -12.87 -26.73 10.99
CA LYS A 14 -12.88 -28.20 10.91
C LYS A 14 -13.62 -28.68 9.66
N ASP A 15 -14.73 -28.02 9.30
CA ASP A 15 -15.50 -28.33 8.11
C ASP A 15 -14.70 -28.07 6.83
N LEU A 16 -13.95 -26.97 6.76
CA LEU A 16 -13.05 -26.69 5.64
C LEU A 16 -11.90 -27.69 5.56
N LYS A 17 -11.30 -28.07 6.69
CA LYS A 17 -10.28 -29.14 6.73
C LYS A 17 -10.81 -30.46 6.20
N ALA A 18 -12.02 -30.85 6.58
CA ALA A 18 -12.65 -32.07 6.06
C ALA A 18 -12.98 -31.94 4.56
N HIS A 19 -13.43 -30.76 4.13
CA HIS A 19 -13.81 -30.47 2.74
C HIS A 19 -12.64 -30.61 1.74
N VAL A 20 -11.39 -30.46 2.20
CA VAL A 20 -10.20 -30.71 1.36
C VAL A 20 -10.25 -32.11 0.72
N GLU A 21 -10.75 -33.12 1.41
CA GLU A 21 -10.84 -34.48 0.88
C GLU A 21 -11.83 -34.61 -0.28
N ASP A 22 -12.87 -33.77 -0.33
CA ASP A 22 -13.77 -33.71 -1.46
C ASP A 22 -13.15 -32.94 -2.63
N ILE A 23 -12.40 -31.87 -2.33
CA ILE A 23 -11.71 -31.09 -3.36
C ILE A 23 -10.57 -31.87 -4.02
N LYS A 24 -9.87 -32.74 -3.28
CA LYS A 24 -8.86 -33.67 -3.84
C LYS A 24 -9.43 -34.64 -4.88
N LYS A 25 -10.74 -34.91 -4.85
CA LYS A 25 -11.43 -35.76 -5.85
C LYS A 25 -11.78 -35.00 -7.13
N THR A 26 -11.62 -33.68 -7.14
CA THR A 26 -11.90 -32.82 -8.29
C THR A 26 -10.62 -32.49 -9.05
N HIS A 27 -10.75 -32.23 -10.35
CA HIS A 27 -9.69 -31.67 -11.16
C HIS A 27 -10.15 -30.35 -11.77
N LEU A 28 -9.26 -29.34 -11.83
CA LEU A 28 -9.63 -28.00 -12.29
C LEU A 28 -10.22 -27.99 -13.70
N ARG A 29 -9.74 -28.86 -14.60
CA ARG A 29 -10.31 -29.04 -15.94
C ARG A 29 -11.80 -29.38 -15.91
N ASP A 30 -12.21 -30.24 -14.99
CA ASP A 30 -13.61 -30.67 -14.86
C ASP A 30 -14.44 -29.53 -14.28
N LEU A 31 -13.92 -28.83 -13.27
CA LEU A 31 -14.54 -27.64 -12.68
C LEU A 31 -14.73 -26.50 -13.69
N LEU A 32 -13.82 -26.37 -14.67
CA LEU A 32 -13.92 -25.38 -15.76
C LEU A 32 -14.92 -25.78 -16.85
N SER A 33 -15.28 -27.06 -16.95
CA SER A 33 -16.31 -27.53 -17.88
C SER A 33 -17.73 -27.16 -17.43
N ASP A 34 -17.92 -26.89 -16.14
CA ASP A 34 -19.16 -26.35 -15.59
C ASP A 34 -19.25 -24.84 -15.85
N THR A 35 -19.93 -24.49 -16.94
CA THR A 35 -20.08 -23.10 -17.38
C THR A 35 -20.88 -22.25 -16.41
N GLU A 36 -21.84 -22.83 -15.68
CA GLU A 36 -22.66 -22.07 -14.73
C GLU A 36 -21.88 -21.77 -13.45
N ARG A 37 -21.08 -22.73 -12.96
CA ARG A 37 -20.09 -22.47 -11.91
C ARG A 37 -19.16 -21.33 -12.32
N CYS A 38 -18.54 -21.40 -13.50
CA CYS A 38 -17.59 -20.37 -13.96
C CYS A 38 -18.22 -18.98 -13.99
N LYS A 39 -19.46 -18.84 -14.51
CA LYS A 39 -20.19 -17.56 -14.48
C LYS A 39 -20.48 -17.09 -13.06
N SER A 40 -20.83 -18.00 -12.16
CA SER A 40 -21.12 -17.66 -10.76
C SER A 40 -19.87 -17.23 -9.97
N MET A 41 -18.68 -17.64 -10.42
CA MET A 41 -17.38 -17.32 -9.80
C MET A 41 -16.69 -16.11 -10.46
N THR A 42 -17.50 -15.10 -10.77
CA THR A 42 -17.06 -13.79 -11.27
C THR A 42 -17.75 -12.69 -10.48
N VAL A 43 -16.99 -11.69 -10.04
CA VAL A 43 -17.53 -10.48 -9.41
C VAL A 43 -16.94 -9.25 -10.10
N GLU A 44 -17.78 -8.25 -10.35
CA GLU A 44 -17.37 -6.99 -10.94
C GLU A 44 -17.75 -5.82 -10.03
N PHE A 45 -16.84 -4.86 -9.87
CA PHE A 45 -17.08 -3.60 -9.19
C PHE A 45 -16.19 -2.52 -9.81
N ASP A 46 -16.77 -1.36 -10.18
CA ASP A 46 -16.05 -0.21 -10.75
C ASP A 46 -15.07 -0.55 -11.89
N GLY A 47 -15.49 -1.46 -12.79
CA GLY A 47 -14.67 -1.91 -13.93
C GLY A 47 -13.53 -2.86 -13.57
N ILE A 48 -13.41 -3.28 -12.30
CA ILE A 48 -12.53 -4.36 -11.87
C ILE A 48 -13.32 -5.66 -11.89
N VAL A 49 -12.86 -6.63 -12.68
CA VAL A 49 -13.43 -7.98 -12.74
C VAL A 49 -12.50 -8.93 -11.99
N LEU A 50 -13.03 -9.60 -10.98
CA LEU A 50 -12.41 -10.74 -10.32
C LEU A 50 -13.01 -12.03 -10.89
N ASP A 51 -12.26 -12.72 -11.75
CA ASP A 51 -12.54 -14.11 -12.15
C ASP A 51 -11.73 -15.05 -11.25
N TYR A 52 -12.43 -15.75 -10.36
CA TYR A 52 -11.84 -16.74 -9.47
C TYR A 52 -12.28 -18.17 -9.80
N SER A 53 -12.84 -18.40 -11.00
CA SER A 53 -13.28 -19.72 -11.47
C SER A 53 -12.15 -20.75 -11.60
N ARG A 54 -10.90 -20.27 -11.72
CA ARG A 54 -9.66 -21.07 -11.82
C ARG A 54 -9.08 -21.48 -10.46
N GLN A 55 -9.70 -21.06 -9.35
CA GLN A 55 -9.34 -21.56 -8.03
C GLN A 55 -9.75 -23.04 -7.89
N GLN A 56 -8.96 -23.82 -7.14
CA GLN A 56 -9.30 -25.20 -6.79
C GLN A 56 -10.37 -25.20 -5.67
N ALA A 57 -11.55 -24.70 -6.02
CA ALA A 57 -12.67 -24.46 -5.11
C ALA A 57 -14.01 -24.63 -5.86
N THR A 58 -15.03 -25.14 -5.19
CA THR A 58 -16.41 -25.17 -5.69
C THR A 58 -17.22 -24.02 -5.08
N VAL A 59 -18.44 -23.76 -5.56
CA VAL A 59 -19.37 -22.82 -4.89
C VAL A 59 -19.56 -23.22 -3.42
N HIS A 60 -19.66 -24.53 -3.14
CA HIS A 60 -19.77 -25.03 -1.78
C HIS A 60 -18.51 -24.77 -0.94
N THR A 61 -17.30 -24.81 -1.53
CA THR A 61 -16.07 -24.37 -0.83
C THR A 61 -16.21 -22.91 -0.40
N VAL A 62 -16.68 -22.05 -1.30
CA VAL A 62 -16.82 -20.61 -1.05
C VAL A 62 -17.87 -20.35 0.03
N ASP A 63 -18.99 -21.08 0.03
CA ASP A 63 -19.99 -21.00 1.11
C ASP A 63 -19.40 -21.36 2.48
N LYS A 64 -18.55 -22.40 2.55
CA LYS A 64 -17.84 -22.76 3.79
C LYS A 64 -16.85 -21.66 4.22
N LEU A 65 -16.20 -20.98 3.28
CA LEU A 65 -15.33 -19.84 3.59
C LEU A 65 -16.12 -18.65 4.14
N TYR A 66 -17.34 -18.39 3.66
CA TYR A 66 -18.22 -17.39 4.28
C TYR A 66 -18.59 -17.78 5.71
N ASN A 67 -18.91 -19.04 5.97
CA ASN A 67 -19.16 -19.52 7.34
C ASN A 67 -17.93 -19.32 8.26
N LEU A 68 -16.71 -19.48 7.72
CA LEU A 68 -15.49 -19.17 8.45
C LEU A 68 -15.36 -17.66 8.72
N ALA A 69 -15.68 -16.82 7.74
CA ALA A 69 -15.66 -15.36 7.89
C ALA A 69 -16.62 -14.87 8.98
N GLU A 70 -17.83 -15.44 9.01
CA GLU A 70 -18.84 -15.18 10.05
C GLU A 70 -18.37 -15.64 11.43
N ALA A 71 -17.83 -16.86 11.54
CA ALA A 71 -17.26 -17.34 12.81
C ALA A 71 -16.04 -16.52 13.28
N ALA A 72 -15.30 -15.92 12.34
CA ALA A 72 -14.21 -15.01 12.63
C ALA A 72 -14.68 -13.58 12.98
N LEU A 73 -15.98 -13.29 12.93
CA LEU A 73 -16.58 -11.96 13.13
C LEU A 73 -15.95 -10.91 12.21
N LEU A 74 -15.78 -11.26 10.92
CA LEU A 74 -15.06 -10.43 9.97
C LEU A 74 -15.77 -9.08 9.77
N LYS A 75 -17.10 -9.09 9.62
CA LYS A 75 -17.88 -7.86 9.39
C LYS A 75 -17.78 -6.90 10.56
N GLU A 76 -17.86 -7.41 11.78
CA GLU A 76 -17.65 -6.65 13.00
C GLU A 76 -16.24 -6.07 13.03
N LYS A 77 -15.20 -6.87 12.76
CA LYS A 77 -13.81 -6.38 12.73
C LYS A 77 -13.60 -5.26 11.70
N ILE A 78 -14.22 -5.37 10.52
CA ILE A 78 -14.22 -4.30 9.51
C ILE A 78 -14.87 -3.05 10.08
N HIS A 79 -16.08 -3.15 10.65
CA HIS A 79 -16.76 -2.00 11.25
C HIS A 79 -15.96 -1.37 12.39
N ARG A 80 -15.35 -2.17 13.27
CA ARG A 80 -14.49 -1.70 14.35
C ARG A 80 -13.30 -0.89 13.81
N MET A 81 -12.67 -1.36 12.73
CA MET A 81 -11.60 -0.64 12.04
C MET A 81 -12.11 0.72 11.50
N PHE A 82 -13.21 0.71 10.73
CA PHE A 82 -13.76 1.92 10.11
C PHE A 82 -14.30 2.94 11.13
N ASN A 83 -14.77 2.47 12.29
CA ASN A 83 -15.19 3.32 13.41
C ASN A 83 -14.00 3.87 14.22
N GLY A 84 -12.78 3.47 13.89
CA GLY A 84 -11.55 3.95 14.51
C GLY A 84 -11.29 3.40 15.90
N GLU A 85 -11.86 2.23 16.22
CA GLU A 85 -11.47 1.51 17.43
C GLU A 85 -9.99 1.13 17.40
N ARG A 86 -9.41 0.98 18.60
CA ARG A 86 -8.00 0.64 18.79
C ARG A 86 -7.75 -0.85 18.55
N ILE A 87 -7.91 -1.29 17.30
CA ILE A 87 -7.80 -2.70 16.92
C ILE A 87 -6.34 -3.20 16.83
N ASN A 88 -5.36 -2.29 16.77
CA ASN A 88 -3.96 -2.64 16.96
C ASN A 88 -3.67 -2.68 18.46
N SER A 89 -4.04 -3.80 19.09
CA SER A 89 -4.01 -3.95 20.55
C SER A 89 -2.60 -3.94 21.16
N THR A 90 -1.61 -4.47 20.45
CA THR A 90 -0.22 -4.55 20.95
C THR A 90 0.46 -3.18 21.06
N GLU A 91 0.01 -2.21 20.28
CA GLU A 91 0.49 -0.83 20.34
C GLU A 91 -0.57 0.14 20.87
N ASP A 92 -1.77 -0.34 21.21
CA ASP A 92 -2.92 0.45 21.66
C ASP A 92 -3.27 1.61 20.70
N ARG A 93 -3.46 1.28 19.41
CA ARG A 93 -3.71 2.28 18.33
C ARG A 93 -4.90 1.93 17.45
N SER A 94 -5.55 2.96 16.94
CA SER A 94 -6.49 2.85 15.82
C SER A 94 -5.76 2.53 14.50
N VAL A 95 -6.49 1.98 13.52
CA VAL A 95 -5.98 1.69 12.17
C VAL A 95 -6.90 2.37 11.16
N LEU A 96 -6.50 3.55 10.68
CA LEU A 96 -7.44 4.48 10.01
C LEU A 96 -6.94 5.00 8.66
N HIS A 97 -6.14 4.23 7.93
CA HIS A 97 -5.65 4.63 6.61
C HIS A 97 -6.78 4.96 5.60
N VAL A 98 -8.00 4.44 5.81
CA VAL A 98 -9.23 4.79 5.06
C VAL A 98 -9.63 6.26 5.24
N ALA A 99 -9.31 6.89 6.38
CA ALA A 99 -9.60 8.30 6.62
C ALA A 99 -8.80 9.24 5.71
N LEU A 100 -7.66 8.77 5.17
CA LEU A 100 -6.78 9.55 4.28
C LEU A 100 -7.40 9.89 2.92
N ARG A 101 -8.45 9.16 2.57
CA ARG A 101 -9.15 9.22 1.28
C ARG A 101 -10.66 9.33 1.42
N ALA A 102 -11.15 9.50 2.64
CA ALA A 102 -12.57 9.69 2.92
C ALA A 102 -13.07 11.04 2.39
N ALA A 103 -14.37 11.10 2.08
CA ALA A 103 -15.04 12.35 1.71
C ALA A 103 -14.87 13.44 2.79
N ARG A 104 -14.81 14.70 2.39
CA ARG A 104 -14.60 15.86 3.30
C ARG A 104 -15.57 15.92 4.47
N ASN A 105 -16.80 15.48 4.26
CA ASN A 105 -17.88 15.49 5.24
C ASN A 105 -18.01 14.18 6.03
N ALA A 106 -17.12 13.20 5.80
CA ALA A 106 -17.14 11.95 6.55
C ALA A 106 -16.78 12.19 8.03
N VAL A 107 -17.32 11.32 8.89
CA VAL A 107 -17.01 11.31 10.31
C VAL A 107 -16.35 10.00 10.64
N ILE A 108 -15.05 10.05 10.92
CA ILE A 108 -14.26 8.90 11.35
C ILE A 108 -13.53 9.34 12.61
N ASN A 109 -13.84 8.71 13.74
CA ASN A 109 -13.35 9.14 15.03
C ASN A 109 -12.11 8.34 15.45
N SER A 110 -11.12 9.03 16.01
CA SER A 110 -10.04 8.42 16.79
C SER A 110 -9.98 9.13 18.13
N ASP A 111 -10.02 8.38 19.23
CA ASP A 111 -10.07 8.93 20.60
C ASP A 111 -11.12 10.04 20.79
N GLY A 112 -12.32 9.81 20.25
CA GLY A 112 -13.46 10.73 20.34
C GLY A 112 -13.37 11.98 19.46
N LYS A 113 -12.37 12.09 18.57
CA LYS A 113 -12.19 13.23 17.67
C LYS A 113 -12.31 12.79 16.21
N ASN A 114 -13.10 13.52 15.42
CA ASN A 114 -13.16 13.30 13.98
C ASN A 114 -11.81 13.66 13.35
N VAL A 115 -11.13 12.69 12.73
CA VAL A 115 -9.80 12.88 12.14
C VAL A 115 -9.85 13.44 10.71
N VAL A 116 -10.98 13.33 10.02
CA VAL A 116 -11.14 13.70 8.61
C VAL A 116 -10.83 15.19 8.33
N PRO A 117 -11.25 16.17 9.15
CA PRO A 117 -10.86 17.56 8.94
C PRO A 117 -9.35 17.80 9.00
N TYR A 118 -8.63 17.09 9.89
CA TYR A 118 -7.17 17.18 9.98
C TYR A 118 -6.49 16.59 8.75
N VAL A 119 -7.05 15.51 8.19
CA VAL A 119 -6.62 14.94 6.90
C VAL A 119 -6.73 15.99 5.80
N TRP A 120 -7.91 16.58 5.64
CA TRP A 120 -8.14 17.55 4.58
C TRP A 120 -7.33 18.84 4.74
N ASN A 121 -7.05 19.29 5.96
CA ASN A 121 -6.11 20.40 6.18
C ASN A 121 -4.71 20.10 5.60
N VAL A 122 -4.21 18.88 5.75
CA VAL A 122 -2.92 18.48 5.17
C VAL A 122 -3.03 18.34 3.65
N LEU A 123 -4.10 17.74 3.13
CA LEU A 123 -4.32 17.60 1.69
C LEU A 123 -4.43 18.97 1.00
N ASP A 124 -5.14 19.93 1.60
CA ASP A 124 -5.28 21.29 1.10
C ASP A 124 -3.94 22.03 1.12
N LYS A 125 -3.15 21.85 2.19
CA LYS A 125 -1.78 22.37 2.26
C LYS A 125 -0.88 21.78 1.16
N ILE A 126 -0.98 20.48 0.89
CA ILE A 126 -0.23 19.83 -0.19
C ILE A 126 -0.68 20.35 -1.56
N LYS A 127 -1.99 20.51 -1.77
CA LYS A 127 -2.54 21.08 -3.00
C LYS A 127 -1.95 22.46 -3.25
N GLU A 128 -2.07 23.38 -2.29
CA GLU A 128 -1.55 24.74 -2.41
C GLU A 128 -0.03 24.75 -2.66
N PHE A 129 0.73 24.00 -1.86
CA PHE A 129 2.18 23.94 -2.00
C PHE A 129 2.61 23.38 -3.37
N SER A 130 2.03 22.25 -3.79
CA SER A 130 2.36 21.62 -5.06
C SER A 130 1.98 22.49 -6.26
N GLU A 131 0.85 23.20 -6.21
CA GLU A 131 0.45 24.17 -7.23
C GLU A 131 1.46 25.32 -7.32
N ARG A 132 1.90 25.88 -6.18
CA ARG A 132 2.91 26.95 -6.15
C ARG A 132 4.27 26.50 -6.73
N VAL A 133 4.71 25.28 -6.44
CA VAL A 133 5.94 24.73 -7.03
C VAL A 133 5.78 24.50 -8.53
N ARG A 134 4.62 23.99 -8.97
CA ARG A 134 4.38 23.66 -10.38
C ARG A 134 4.18 24.88 -11.26
N ASN A 135 3.55 25.93 -10.75
CA ASN A 135 3.32 27.18 -11.48
C ASN A 135 4.51 28.15 -11.42
N GLY A 136 5.57 27.83 -10.66
CA GLY A 136 6.79 28.62 -10.56
C GLY A 136 6.72 29.80 -9.59
N SER A 137 5.65 29.95 -8.81
CA SER A 137 5.59 30.96 -7.72
C SER A 137 6.41 30.54 -6.50
N TRP A 138 6.67 29.24 -6.32
CA TRP A 138 7.72 28.75 -5.44
C TRP A 138 8.99 28.46 -6.24
N VAL A 139 10.05 29.19 -5.93
CA VAL A 139 11.34 29.11 -6.61
C VAL A 139 12.45 28.68 -5.66
N GLY A 140 13.51 28.10 -6.23
CA GLY A 140 14.73 27.78 -5.50
C GLY A 140 15.48 29.01 -5.00
N ALA A 141 16.61 28.78 -4.35
CA ALA A 141 17.49 29.81 -3.80
C ALA A 141 17.96 30.81 -4.86
N THR A 142 18.11 30.37 -6.12
CA THR A 142 18.55 31.20 -7.24
C THR A 142 17.41 31.81 -8.06
N GLY A 143 16.15 31.64 -7.63
CA GLY A 143 14.98 32.12 -8.36
C GLY A 143 14.51 31.22 -9.51
N LYS A 144 15.19 30.10 -9.76
CA LYS A 144 14.76 29.11 -10.77
C LYS A 144 13.61 28.25 -10.27
N ALA A 145 12.75 27.81 -11.19
CA ALA A 145 11.68 26.87 -10.88
C ALA A 145 12.22 25.49 -10.48
N LEU A 146 11.56 24.84 -9.52
CA LEU A 146 11.92 23.50 -9.06
C LEU A 146 11.16 22.44 -9.88
N THR A 147 11.88 21.79 -10.80
CA THR A 147 11.33 20.79 -11.73
C THR A 147 11.76 19.37 -11.38
N ASN A 148 12.83 19.21 -10.60
CA ASN A 148 13.32 17.92 -10.13
C ASN A 148 12.92 17.71 -8.67
N VAL A 149 12.47 16.51 -8.33
CA VAL A 149 12.10 16.12 -6.97
C VAL A 149 12.82 14.83 -6.62
N ILE A 150 13.45 14.79 -5.45
CA ILE A 150 13.95 13.54 -4.84
C ILE A 150 13.17 13.29 -3.56
N ALA A 151 12.39 12.22 -3.51
CA ALA A 151 11.72 11.76 -2.31
C ALA A 151 12.59 10.74 -1.59
N ILE A 152 12.94 11.01 -0.33
CA ILE A 152 13.73 10.13 0.51
C ILE A 152 12.82 9.39 1.48
N GLY A 153 12.91 8.06 1.51
CA GLY A 153 12.16 7.23 2.46
C GLY A 153 12.54 5.76 2.29
N ILE A 154 12.24 4.93 3.30
CA ILE A 154 12.48 3.48 3.23
C ILE A 154 11.21 2.71 3.61
N GLY A 155 11.08 1.49 3.09
CA GLY A 155 9.91 0.63 3.31
C GLY A 155 8.62 1.34 2.89
N GLY A 156 7.70 1.54 3.84
CA GLY A 156 6.39 2.12 3.56
C GLY A 156 6.42 3.58 3.12
N SER A 157 7.51 4.29 3.45
CA SER A 157 7.76 5.67 3.01
C SER A 157 8.23 5.77 1.55
N PHE A 158 8.40 4.63 0.87
CA PHE A 158 9.00 4.51 -0.45
C PHE A 158 8.21 3.59 -1.39
N LEU A 159 7.90 2.36 -0.95
CA LEU A 159 7.38 1.31 -1.84
C LEU A 159 6.03 1.68 -2.47
N GLY A 160 5.06 2.14 -1.66
CA GLY A 160 3.76 2.58 -2.17
C GLY A 160 3.86 3.79 -3.11
N PRO A 161 4.52 4.90 -2.71
CA PRO A 161 4.75 6.05 -3.58
C PRO A 161 5.48 5.71 -4.90
N LEU A 162 6.51 4.85 -4.84
CA LEU A 162 7.23 4.38 -6.03
C LEU A 162 6.30 3.57 -6.93
N PHE A 163 5.50 2.66 -6.36
CA PHE A 163 4.51 1.90 -7.12
C PHE A 163 3.54 2.80 -7.88
N VAL A 164 2.91 3.75 -7.20
CA VAL A 164 1.94 4.66 -7.82
C VAL A 164 2.62 5.55 -8.86
N HIS A 165 3.84 6.04 -8.59
CA HIS A 165 4.63 6.79 -9.55
C HIS A 165 4.88 6.00 -10.83
N THR A 166 5.41 4.77 -10.72
CA THR A 166 5.71 3.92 -11.88
C THR A 166 4.45 3.61 -12.69
N ALA A 167 3.30 3.37 -12.03
CA ALA A 167 2.03 3.16 -12.73
C ALA A 167 1.58 4.43 -13.48
N LEU A 168 1.56 5.59 -12.82
CA LEU A 168 1.11 6.85 -13.40
C LEU A 168 1.99 7.36 -14.54
N GLN A 169 3.25 6.90 -14.67
CA GLN A 169 4.09 7.20 -15.84
C GLN A 169 3.55 6.61 -17.15
N THR A 170 2.60 5.67 -17.09
CA THR A 170 1.97 5.08 -18.27
C THR A 170 0.58 5.65 -18.55
N ASP A 171 0.00 6.39 -17.60
CA ASP A 171 -1.25 7.10 -17.82
C ASP A 171 -1.02 8.35 -18.68
N SER A 172 -1.89 8.54 -19.68
CA SER A 172 -1.73 9.59 -20.69
C SER A 172 -1.87 11.00 -20.11
N GLU A 173 -2.84 11.22 -19.23
CA GLU A 173 -3.11 12.52 -18.61
C GLU A 173 -2.00 12.87 -17.61
N ALA A 174 -1.65 11.93 -16.74
CA ALA A 174 -0.58 12.08 -15.76
C ALA A 174 0.78 12.34 -16.45
N SER A 175 1.11 11.59 -17.50
CA SER A 175 2.34 11.78 -18.27
C SER A 175 2.42 13.17 -18.89
N GLN A 176 1.30 13.67 -19.43
CA GLN A 176 1.23 15.02 -19.97
C GLN A 176 1.41 16.07 -18.86
N CYS A 177 0.78 15.89 -17.70
CA CYS A 177 0.94 16.78 -16.53
C CYS A 177 2.36 16.75 -15.93
N ALA A 178 3.12 15.68 -16.16
CA ALA A 178 4.49 15.49 -15.71
C ALA A 178 5.56 16.04 -16.67
N LYS A 179 5.18 16.54 -17.86
CA LYS A 179 6.13 16.98 -18.89
C LYS A 179 7.12 18.02 -18.35
N GLY A 180 8.42 17.77 -18.56
CA GLY A 180 9.50 18.66 -18.11
C GLY A 180 9.79 18.59 -16.60
N ARG A 181 9.21 17.63 -15.88
CA ARG A 181 9.43 17.40 -14.44
C ARG A 181 9.95 15.99 -14.21
N GLN A 182 10.74 15.82 -13.17
CA GLN A 182 11.28 14.52 -12.79
C GLN A 182 11.09 14.27 -11.30
N LEU A 183 10.59 13.09 -10.95
CA LEU A 183 10.55 12.58 -9.58
C LEU A 183 11.46 11.36 -9.50
N ARG A 184 12.29 11.29 -8.47
CA ARG A 184 13.12 10.13 -8.14
C ARG A 184 12.91 9.74 -6.69
N PHE A 185 13.13 8.46 -6.38
CA PHE A 185 12.98 7.92 -5.04
C PHE A 185 14.31 7.36 -4.55
N LEU A 186 14.75 7.84 -3.39
CA LEU A 186 16.00 7.45 -2.73
C LEU A 186 15.66 6.70 -1.45
N ALA A 187 16.10 5.43 -1.35
CA ALA A 187 15.76 4.59 -0.20
C ALA A 187 16.97 3.99 0.49
N ASN A 188 17.85 3.36 -0.28
CA ASN A 188 18.95 2.59 0.28
C ASN A 188 19.99 3.54 0.88
N VAL A 189 20.59 3.12 1.99
CA VAL A 189 21.69 3.85 2.64
C VAL A 189 23.01 3.70 1.88
N ASP A 190 23.10 2.70 1.00
CA ASP A 190 24.20 2.52 0.07
C ASP A 190 24.43 3.81 -0.76
N PRO A 191 25.64 4.40 -0.73
CA PRO A 191 25.96 5.62 -1.45
C PRO A 191 25.73 5.52 -2.97
N ILE A 192 25.69 4.33 -3.56
CA ILE A 192 25.33 4.13 -4.96
C ILE A 192 23.90 4.62 -5.25
N ASP A 193 22.95 4.44 -4.32
CA ASP A 193 21.57 4.89 -4.51
C ASP A 193 21.50 6.42 -4.52
N VAL A 194 22.25 7.09 -3.64
CA VAL A 194 22.41 8.55 -3.66
C VAL A 194 23.02 9.00 -4.98
N ALA A 195 24.13 8.39 -5.39
CA ALA A 195 24.84 8.76 -6.61
C ALA A 195 23.94 8.66 -7.86
N ARG A 196 23.15 7.59 -7.98
CA ARG A 196 22.15 7.41 -9.04
C ARG A 196 21.07 8.47 -8.99
N ASN A 197 20.56 8.77 -7.80
CA ASN A 197 19.47 9.72 -7.62
C ASN A 197 19.89 11.17 -7.90
N ILE A 198 21.14 11.58 -7.65
CA ILE A 198 21.62 12.94 -7.96
C ILE A 198 22.23 13.09 -9.36
N ALA A 199 22.59 11.98 -10.02
CA ALA A 199 23.25 12.01 -11.32
C ALA A 199 22.44 12.81 -12.36
N GLY A 200 23.09 13.81 -12.96
CA GLY A 200 22.50 14.70 -13.97
C GLY A 200 21.53 15.75 -13.44
N LEU A 201 21.27 15.82 -12.12
CA LEU A 201 20.42 16.84 -11.53
C LEU A 201 21.22 18.09 -11.15
N ASN A 202 20.58 19.25 -11.30
CA ASN A 202 21.12 20.53 -10.84
C ASN A 202 20.51 20.87 -9.46
N PRO A 203 21.32 21.13 -8.42
CA PRO A 203 20.81 21.57 -7.11
C PRO A 203 19.86 22.77 -7.20
N GLU A 204 20.11 23.73 -8.09
CA GLU A 204 19.30 24.96 -8.25
C GLU A 204 17.84 24.70 -8.65
N THR A 205 17.56 23.56 -9.28
CA THR A 205 16.23 23.20 -9.77
C THR A 205 15.66 21.95 -9.09
N THR A 206 16.29 21.51 -7.99
CA THR A 206 15.93 20.27 -7.28
C THR A 206 15.32 20.54 -5.91
N LEU A 207 14.16 19.95 -5.66
CA LEU A 207 13.49 19.89 -4.37
C LEU A 207 13.69 18.51 -3.74
N VAL A 208 13.95 18.46 -2.44
CA VAL A 208 14.06 17.20 -1.69
C VAL A 208 12.90 17.08 -0.71
N VAL A 209 12.21 15.95 -0.74
CA VAL A 209 11.12 15.61 0.18
C VAL A 209 11.64 14.53 1.14
N VAL A 210 11.82 14.86 2.41
CA VAL A 210 12.28 13.91 3.44
C VAL A 210 11.09 13.26 4.10
N VAL A 211 10.87 11.97 3.88
CA VAL A 211 9.72 11.21 4.39
C VAL A 211 10.15 10.29 5.53
N SER A 212 9.86 10.68 6.77
CA SER A 212 10.12 9.86 7.95
C SER A 212 9.18 10.24 9.10
N LYS A 213 8.40 9.27 9.60
CA LYS A 213 7.44 9.46 10.69
C LYS A 213 8.09 10.08 11.93
N THR A 214 9.18 9.45 12.37
CA THR A 214 9.92 9.83 13.58
C THR A 214 10.98 10.90 13.30
N PHE A 215 11.37 11.05 12.03
CA PHE A 215 12.51 11.87 11.61
C PHE A 215 13.86 11.41 12.22
N THR A 216 13.94 10.12 12.56
CA THR A 216 15.12 9.49 13.18
C THR A 216 15.60 8.23 12.47
N THR A 217 14.87 7.72 11.47
CA THR A 217 15.24 6.53 10.69
C THR A 217 16.65 6.66 10.14
N ALA A 218 17.55 5.73 10.48
CA ALA A 218 18.98 5.89 10.27
C ALA A 218 19.35 6.11 8.79
N GLU A 219 18.82 5.25 7.91
CA GLU A 219 19.01 5.28 6.46
C GLU A 219 18.48 6.58 5.86
N THR A 220 17.21 6.91 6.15
CA THR A 220 16.56 8.13 5.65
C THR A 220 17.29 9.39 6.09
N MET A 221 17.71 9.46 7.36
CA MET A 221 18.37 10.64 7.90
C MET A 221 19.82 10.77 7.42
N LEU A 222 20.52 9.66 7.14
CA LEU A 222 21.82 9.72 6.50
C LEU A 222 21.69 10.28 5.07
N ASN A 223 20.76 9.73 4.29
CA ASN A 223 20.47 10.21 2.94
C ASN A 223 20.03 11.68 2.92
N ALA A 224 19.17 12.10 3.86
CA ALA A 224 18.76 13.49 3.99
C ALA A 224 19.95 14.42 4.28
N ARG A 225 20.85 14.04 5.20
CA ARG A 225 22.07 14.82 5.46
C ARG A 225 22.98 14.88 4.23
N THR A 226 23.10 13.80 3.48
CA THR A 226 23.90 13.76 2.24
C THR A 226 23.32 14.71 1.17
N LEU A 227 22.01 14.69 0.92
CA LEU A 227 21.39 15.61 -0.03
C LEU A 227 21.40 17.06 0.46
N ARG A 228 21.27 17.28 1.77
CA ARG A 228 21.46 18.61 2.38
C ARG A 228 22.87 19.13 2.12
N ALA A 229 23.89 18.31 2.30
CA ALA A 229 25.28 18.68 2.03
C ALA A 229 25.50 18.97 0.55
N TRP A 230 24.93 18.16 -0.35
CA TRP A 230 24.98 18.38 -1.80
C TRP A 230 24.34 19.72 -2.21
N ILE A 231 23.16 20.05 -1.69
CA ILE A 231 22.50 21.35 -1.92
C ILE A 231 23.34 22.50 -1.33
N SER A 232 23.77 22.36 -0.08
CA SER A 232 24.45 23.44 0.65
C SER A 232 25.83 23.74 0.08
N LYS A 233 26.50 22.74 -0.49
CA LYS A 233 27.81 22.91 -1.14
C LYS A 233 27.72 23.87 -2.32
N GLU A 234 26.67 23.77 -3.13
CA GLU A 234 26.54 24.59 -4.34
C GLU A 234 25.73 25.89 -4.13
N LEU A 235 24.75 25.89 -3.23
CA LEU A 235 23.81 27.01 -3.06
C LEU A 235 23.94 27.74 -1.73
N GLY A 236 24.81 27.25 -0.84
CA GLY A 236 24.96 27.73 0.53
C GLY A 236 23.91 27.16 1.52
N PRO A 237 24.17 27.23 2.83
CA PRO A 237 23.31 26.60 3.85
C PRO A 237 21.89 27.16 3.93
N SER A 238 21.68 28.43 3.56
CA SER A 238 20.36 29.07 3.56
C SER A 238 19.41 28.50 2.49
N ALA A 239 19.94 27.81 1.48
CA ALA A 239 19.14 27.18 0.43
C ALA A 239 18.26 26.04 0.95
N VAL A 240 18.62 25.41 2.08
CA VAL A 240 17.91 24.26 2.65
C VAL A 240 16.42 24.56 2.87
N ALA A 241 16.08 25.75 3.38
CA ALA A 241 14.69 26.13 3.65
C ALA A 241 13.81 26.23 2.39
N LYS A 242 14.41 26.43 1.21
CA LYS A 242 13.70 26.50 -0.09
C LYS A 242 13.74 25.19 -0.90
N HIS A 243 14.76 24.36 -0.65
CA HIS A 243 15.05 23.15 -1.42
C HIS A 243 14.76 21.85 -0.66
N MET A 244 14.37 21.92 0.61
CA MET A 244 14.03 20.74 1.40
C MET A 244 12.71 20.94 2.15
N VAL A 245 11.85 19.93 2.07
CA VAL A 245 10.58 19.84 2.80
C VAL A 245 10.48 18.49 3.50
N ALA A 246 9.60 18.38 4.50
CA ALA A 246 9.49 17.17 5.32
C ALA A 246 8.07 16.62 5.34
N VAL A 247 7.95 15.30 5.32
CA VAL A 247 6.73 14.58 5.70
C VAL A 247 7.01 13.91 7.03
N SER A 248 6.54 14.52 8.12
CA SER A 248 6.83 14.08 9.48
C SER A 248 5.87 14.68 10.51
N THR A 249 5.82 14.05 11.68
CA THR A 249 5.15 14.60 12.87
C THR A 249 6.11 15.33 13.81
N ASN A 250 7.42 15.15 13.63
CA ASN A 250 8.42 15.65 14.56
C ASN A 250 8.94 17.04 14.13
N LEU A 251 8.12 18.07 14.32
CA LEU A 251 8.44 19.44 13.89
C LEU A 251 9.75 19.97 14.53
N THR A 252 10.05 19.58 15.77
CA THR A 252 11.29 19.96 16.45
C THR A 252 12.53 19.45 15.74
N LEU A 253 12.54 18.17 15.30
CA LEU A 253 13.67 17.64 14.54
C LEU A 253 13.73 18.17 13.11
N VAL A 254 12.58 18.47 12.50
CA VAL A 254 12.52 19.12 11.17
C VAL A 254 13.17 20.51 11.22
N GLU A 255 12.80 21.33 12.21
CA GLU A 255 13.39 22.65 12.42
C GLU A 255 14.90 22.57 12.68
N LYS A 256 15.31 21.68 13.60
CA LYS A 256 16.72 21.45 13.92
C LYS A 256 17.54 21.00 12.71
N PHE A 257 16.92 20.29 11.77
CA PHE A 257 17.57 19.88 10.53
C PHE A 257 17.77 21.05 9.54
N GLY A 258 17.02 22.15 9.71
CA GLY A 258 17.09 23.36 8.89
C GLY A 258 15.95 23.49 7.88
N ILE A 259 14.93 22.63 7.95
CA ILE A 259 13.71 22.75 7.14
C ILE A 259 12.73 23.68 7.88
N ASP A 260 12.12 24.61 7.15
CA ASP A 260 11.05 25.46 7.70
C ASP A 260 9.89 24.56 8.18
N PRO A 261 9.45 24.64 9.44
CA PRO A 261 8.30 23.88 9.95
C PRO A 261 7.01 24.10 9.16
N ASN A 262 6.85 25.25 8.50
CA ASN A 262 5.73 25.50 7.60
C ASN A 262 5.77 24.62 6.35
N ASN A 263 6.94 24.09 5.99
CA ASN A 263 7.14 23.11 4.92
C ASN A 263 7.17 21.66 5.43
N ALA A 264 6.66 21.43 6.65
CA ALA A 264 6.37 20.10 7.15
C ALA A 264 4.91 19.69 6.88
N PHE A 265 4.71 18.47 6.40
CA PHE A 265 3.41 17.89 6.12
C PHE A 265 3.20 16.70 7.05
N ALA A 266 2.22 16.82 7.94
CA ALA A 266 1.97 15.83 8.97
C ALA A 266 1.24 14.59 8.41
N PHE A 267 1.37 13.50 9.16
CA PHE A 267 0.50 12.32 9.06
C PHE A 267 0.42 11.69 10.46
N TRP A 268 -0.46 10.71 10.69
CA TRP A 268 -0.81 10.32 12.06
C TRP A 268 -0.26 8.95 12.48
N ASP A 269 -0.31 8.69 13.78
CA ASP A 269 0.14 7.44 14.39
C ASP A 269 -0.65 6.22 13.90
N TRP A 270 -1.97 6.36 13.70
CA TRP A 270 -2.88 5.37 13.12
C TRP A 270 -2.66 5.08 11.63
N VAL A 271 -1.73 5.79 10.98
CA VAL A 271 -1.22 5.46 9.64
C VAL A 271 -0.01 4.55 9.78
N GLY A 272 -0.22 3.26 9.49
CA GLY A 272 0.87 2.29 9.35
C GLY A 272 1.71 2.58 8.10
N GLY A 273 3.03 2.37 8.18
CA GLY A 273 3.96 2.72 7.09
C GLY A 273 3.57 2.12 5.74
N ARG A 274 3.32 0.80 5.69
CA ARG A 274 2.89 0.09 4.47
C ARG A 274 1.51 0.49 3.94
N TYR A 275 0.73 1.25 4.70
CA TYR A 275 -0.59 1.79 4.30
C TYR A 275 -0.56 3.31 4.04
N SER A 276 0.62 3.93 4.01
CA SER A 276 0.75 5.38 4.10
C SER A 276 0.72 6.13 2.77
N VAL A 277 0.68 5.45 1.62
CA VAL A 277 0.75 6.12 0.30
C VAL A 277 -0.35 7.16 0.06
N CYS A 278 -1.54 6.97 0.63
CA CYS A 278 -2.65 7.94 0.56
C CYS A 278 -2.50 9.15 1.50
N SER A 279 -1.49 9.17 2.36
CA SER A 279 -1.15 10.31 3.23
C SER A 279 -0.17 11.25 2.54
N ALA A 280 0.31 12.27 3.26
CA ALA A 280 1.41 13.12 2.81
C ALA A 280 2.64 12.37 2.28
N VAL A 281 2.86 11.12 2.73
CA VAL A 281 3.95 10.24 2.27
C VAL A 281 3.96 10.08 0.74
N GLY A 282 2.81 9.73 0.14
CA GLY A 282 2.69 9.61 -1.32
C GLY A 282 2.11 10.85 -1.97
N VAL A 283 1.10 11.47 -1.34
CA VAL A 283 0.34 12.57 -1.95
C VAL A 283 1.24 13.77 -2.25
N LEU A 284 2.21 14.11 -1.40
CA LEU A 284 3.11 15.24 -1.63
C LEU A 284 4.02 15.04 -2.86
N PRO A 285 4.91 14.01 -2.91
CA PRO A 285 5.78 13.82 -4.07
C PRO A 285 5.01 13.58 -5.36
N LEU A 286 3.90 12.83 -5.32
CA LEU A 286 3.06 12.59 -6.50
C LEU A 286 2.39 13.88 -6.98
N SER A 287 1.89 14.74 -6.08
CA SER A 287 1.27 16.03 -6.47
C SER A 287 2.30 16.99 -7.05
N LEU A 288 3.55 16.98 -6.57
CA LEU A 288 4.63 17.76 -7.16
C LEU A 288 4.94 17.32 -8.60
N GLN A 289 4.87 16.03 -8.89
CA GLN A 289 5.14 15.48 -10.22
C GLN A 289 3.96 15.61 -11.19
N TYR A 290 2.76 15.23 -10.76
CA TYR A 290 1.57 15.06 -11.62
C TYR A 290 0.50 16.13 -11.41
N GLY A 291 0.58 16.90 -10.32
CA GLY A 291 -0.49 17.81 -9.89
C GLY A 291 -1.51 17.13 -8.99
N PHE A 292 -2.09 17.90 -8.07
CA PHE A 292 -3.03 17.37 -7.08
C PHE A 292 -4.30 16.78 -7.70
N SER A 293 -4.77 17.30 -8.85
CA SER A 293 -5.96 16.79 -9.53
C SER A 293 -5.83 15.31 -9.94
N ILE A 294 -4.65 14.89 -10.40
CA ILE A 294 -4.37 13.49 -10.74
C ILE A 294 -4.37 12.62 -9.48
N VAL A 295 -3.70 13.10 -8.42
CA VAL A 295 -3.62 12.37 -7.14
C VAL A 295 -5.00 12.27 -6.48
N GLU A 296 -5.86 13.28 -6.62
CA GLU A 296 -7.23 13.22 -6.12
C GLU A 296 -8.05 12.11 -6.81
N LYS A 297 -7.84 11.85 -8.11
CA LYS A 297 -8.48 10.71 -8.80
C LYS A 297 -8.01 9.38 -8.21
N PHE A 298 -6.71 9.25 -7.93
CA PHE A 298 -6.16 8.07 -7.24
C PHE A 298 -6.79 7.88 -5.86
N LEU A 299 -6.90 8.94 -5.06
CA LEU A 299 -7.55 8.87 -3.74
C LEU A 299 -9.04 8.49 -3.85
N LYS A 300 -9.76 9.00 -4.85
CA LYS A 300 -11.16 8.64 -5.11
C LYS A 300 -11.31 7.15 -5.46
N GLY A 301 -10.44 6.60 -6.31
CA GLY A 301 -10.45 5.17 -6.62
C GLY A 301 -10.22 4.30 -5.37
N ALA A 302 -9.25 4.69 -4.54
CA ALA A 302 -8.99 4.00 -3.27
C ALA A 302 -10.13 4.18 -2.25
N SER A 303 -10.83 5.31 -2.24
CA SER A 303 -12.06 5.49 -1.45
C SER A 303 -13.22 4.63 -1.97
N SER A 304 -13.29 4.39 -3.28
CA SER A 304 -14.38 3.60 -3.86
C SER A 304 -14.29 2.14 -3.40
N ILE A 305 -13.09 1.55 -3.46
CA ILE A 305 -12.90 0.17 -2.99
C ILE A 305 -13.05 0.05 -1.46
N ASP A 306 -12.77 1.10 -0.68
CA ASP A 306 -13.07 1.12 0.76
C ASP A 306 -14.58 1.04 1.03
N GLN A 307 -15.37 1.80 0.25
CA GLN A 307 -16.83 1.78 0.36
C GLN A 307 -17.39 0.42 -0.05
N HIS A 308 -16.85 -0.18 -1.11
CA HIS A 308 -17.17 -1.56 -1.50
C HIS A 308 -16.86 -2.54 -0.37
N PHE A 309 -15.64 -2.48 0.16
CA PHE A 309 -15.17 -3.38 1.22
C PHE A 309 -16.03 -3.34 2.48
N THR A 310 -16.51 -2.15 2.88
CA THR A 310 -17.31 -2.00 4.11
C THR A 310 -18.80 -2.28 3.90
N SER A 311 -19.35 -2.09 2.69
CA SER A 311 -20.80 -2.14 2.47
C SER A 311 -21.30 -3.36 1.71
N ALA A 312 -20.50 -3.97 0.83
CA ALA A 312 -20.93 -5.10 0.03
C ALA A 312 -21.05 -6.39 0.87
N SER A 313 -22.02 -7.24 0.52
CA SER A 313 -22.13 -8.59 1.08
C SER A 313 -20.90 -9.42 0.67
N PHE A 314 -20.52 -10.43 1.46
CA PHE A 314 -19.31 -11.20 1.21
C PHE A 314 -19.25 -11.81 -0.21
N GLU A 315 -20.40 -12.20 -0.76
CA GLU A 315 -20.52 -12.79 -2.10
C GLU A 315 -20.23 -11.83 -3.25
N LYS A 316 -20.27 -10.52 -2.98
CA LYS A 316 -19.98 -9.47 -3.96
C LYS A 316 -18.75 -8.64 -3.58
N ASN A 317 -18.10 -8.95 -2.47
CA ASN A 317 -17.03 -8.14 -1.90
C ASN A 317 -15.67 -8.65 -2.39
N ILE A 318 -15.09 -7.96 -3.37
CA ILE A 318 -13.83 -8.37 -4.04
C ILE A 318 -12.69 -8.55 -3.02
N PRO A 319 -12.39 -7.58 -2.12
CA PRO A 319 -11.33 -7.77 -1.12
C PRO A 319 -11.58 -8.94 -0.17
N VAL A 320 -12.82 -9.17 0.26
CA VAL A 320 -13.15 -10.31 1.15
C VAL A 320 -12.94 -11.63 0.43
N LEU A 321 -13.41 -11.76 -0.81
CA LEU A 321 -13.21 -12.95 -1.63
C LEU A 321 -11.72 -13.27 -1.82
N LEU A 322 -10.91 -12.27 -2.17
CA LEU A 322 -9.46 -12.45 -2.31
C LEU A 322 -8.82 -12.90 -1.00
N GLY A 323 -9.19 -12.29 0.13
CA GLY A 323 -8.69 -12.69 1.45
C GLY A 323 -9.09 -14.11 1.84
N LEU A 324 -10.33 -14.52 1.57
CA LEU A 324 -10.81 -15.87 1.86
C LEU A 324 -10.17 -16.94 0.97
N LEU A 325 -9.93 -16.63 -0.31
CA LEU A 325 -9.23 -17.53 -1.24
C LEU A 325 -7.76 -17.68 -0.85
N SER A 326 -7.10 -16.61 -0.42
CA SER A 326 -5.76 -16.65 0.17
C SER A 326 -5.73 -17.58 1.40
N VAL A 327 -6.68 -17.45 2.32
CA VAL A 327 -6.82 -18.36 3.48
C VAL A 327 -7.05 -19.81 3.04
N TRP A 328 -7.92 -20.04 2.04
CA TRP A 328 -8.16 -21.37 1.47
C TRP A 328 -6.86 -22.02 0.98
N ASN A 329 -6.12 -21.30 0.14
CA ASN A 329 -4.92 -21.79 -0.50
C ASN A 329 -3.80 -22.06 0.51
N VAL A 330 -3.56 -21.14 1.44
CA VAL A 330 -2.45 -21.24 2.40
C VAL A 330 -2.75 -22.22 3.53
N SER A 331 -3.92 -22.09 4.15
CA SER A 331 -4.21 -22.80 5.40
C SER A 331 -4.80 -24.18 5.20
N PHE A 332 -5.38 -24.47 4.03
CA PHE A 332 -6.06 -25.74 3.76
C PHE A 332 -5.46 -26.52 2.60
N LEU A 333 -5.03 -25.84 1.54
CA LEU A 333 -4.31 -26.48 0.44
C LEU A 333 -2.78 -26.49 0.64
N GLU A 334 -2.28 -25.79 1.66
CA GLU A 334 -0.86 -25.73 2.02
C GLU A 334 0.02 -25.12 0.93
N TYR A 335 -0.47 -24.07 0.27
CA TYR A 335 0.27 -23.30 -0.74
C TYR A 335 0.95 -22.11 -0.07
N PRO A 336 2.27 -22.16 0.22
CA PRO A 336 2.92 -21.19 1.10
C PRO A 336 3.26 -19.86 0.42
N ALA A 337 3.03 -19.75 -0.89
CA ALA A 337 3.51 -18.65 -1.70
C ALA A 337 2.45 -18.17 -2.70
N ARG A 338 2.43 -16.85 -2.91
CA ARG A 338 1.54 -16.16 -3.84
C ARG A 338 2.35 -15.38 -4.87
N ALA A 339 2.08 -15.65 -6.15
CA ALA A 339 2.68 -14.96 -7.27
C ALA A 339 1.77 -13.79 -7.73
N ILE A 340 2.32 -12.59 -7.83
CA ILE A 340 1.63 -11.36 -8.28
C ILE A 340 2.21 -10.97 -9.65
N LEU A 341 1.47 -11.23 -10.72
CA LEU A 341 2.00 -11.29 -12.08
C LEU A 341 1.27 -10.32 -13.02
N PRO A 342 1.36 -9.00 -12.80
CA PRO A 342 0.59 -8.05 -13.59
C PRO A 342 1.00 -8.09 -15.06
N TYR A 343 0.04 -8.28 -15.97
CA TYR A 343 0.29 -8.20 -17.43
C TYR A 343 0.31 -6.75 -17.93
N SER A 344 1.09 -5.92 -17.22
CA SER A 344 1.34 -4.52 -17.53
C SER A 344 2.69 -4.10 -16.96
N GLN A 345 3.61 -3.63 -17.81
CA GLN A 345 4.92 -3.18 -17.38
C GLN A 345 4.84 -1.95 -16.46
N GLY A 346 3.80 -1.12 -16.59
CA GLY A 346 3.58 0.02 -15.69
C GLY A 346 3.35 -0.39 -14.24
N LEU A 347 3.00 -1.65 -13.98
CA LEU A 347 2.76 -2.19 -12.64
C LEU A 347 3.97 -2.97 -12.09
N GLU A 348 5.18 -2.79 -12.66
CA GLU A 348 6.39 -3.52 -12.22
C GLU A 348 6.78 -3.34 -10.75
N LYS A 349 6.27 -2.32 -10.08
CA LYS A 349 6.49 -2.07 -8.65
C LYS A 349 5.33 -2.50 -7.76
N LEU A 350 4.28 -3.11 -8.31
CA LEU A 350 3.15 -3.63 -7.56
C LEU A 350 3.56 -4.76 -6.62
N ALA A 351 4.24 -5.80 -7.14
CA ALA A 351 4.66 -6.94 -6.31
C ALA A 351 5.57 -6.53 -5.14
N PRO A 352 6.63 -5.71 -5.33
CA PRO A 352 7.42 -5.19 -4.21
C PRO A 352 6.62 -4.38 -3.18
N HIS A 353 5.60 -3.62 -3.61
CA HIS A 353 4.72 -2.93 -2.67
C HIS A 353 3.85 -3.92 -1.86
N ILE A 354 3.21 -4.88 -2.53
CA ILE A 354 2.34 -5.87 -1.88
C ILE A 354 3.13 -6.79 -0.96
N GLN A 355 4.38 -7.13 -1.29
CA GLN A 355 5.29 -7.86 -0.40
C GLN A 355 5.32 -7.23 1.00
N GLN A 356 5.56 -5.92 1.09
CA GLN A 356 5.53 -5.26 2.39
C GLN A 356 4.13 -5.21 3.00
N VAL A 357 3.10 -4.88 2.20
CA VAL A 357 1.71 -4.78 2.69
C VAL A 357 1.26 -6.08 3.34
N SER A 358 1.55 -7.22 2.71
CA SER A 358 1.10 -8.54 3.13
C SER A 358 2.06 -9.18 4.13
N MET A 359 3.34 -9.36 3.79
CA MET A 359 4.28 -10.14 4.59
C MET A 359 4.58 -9.46 5.94
N GLU A 360 4.73 -8.14 5.99
CA GLU A 360 4.95 -7.40 7.24
C GLU A 360 3.66 -7.31 8.10
N SER A 361 2.48 -7.44 7.49
CA SER A 361 1.20 -7.47 8.21
C SER A 361 0.89 -8.84 8.80
N ASN A 362 1.01 -9.88 7.98
CA ASN A 362 0.41 -11.18 8.21
C ASN A 362 1.43 -12.27 8.54
N GLY A 363 2.73 -12.04 8.31
CA GLY A 363 3.82 -12.91 8.74
C GLY A 363 4.01 -12.87 10.26
N LYS A 364 3.10 -13.53 10.99
CA LYS A 364 3.00 -13.48 12.45
C LYS A 364 2.93 -14.88 13.04
N GLY A 365 3.60 -15.10 14.16
CA GLY A 365 3.57 -16.38 14.89
C GLY A 365 2.67 -16.39 16.13
N VAL A 366 1.98 -15.29 16.43
CA VAL A 366 1.18 -15.10 17.66
C VAL A 366 -0.16 -14.46 17.29
N SER A 367 -1.25 -14.97 17.88
CA SER A 367 -2.61 -14.44 17.73
C SER A 367 -2.79 -13.09 18.44
N ILE A 368 -3.92 -12.43 18.19
CA ILE A 368 -4.27 -11.16 18.84
C ILE A 368 -4.43 -11.28 20.36
N ASP A 369 -4.70 -12.48 20.86
CA ASP A 369 -4.87 -12.78 22.29
C ASP A 369 -3.55 -13.22 22.97
N GLY A 370 -2.42 -13.16 22.24
CA GLY A 370 -1.11 -13.52 22.77
C GLY A 370 -0.83 -15.03 22.77
N VAL A 371 -1.61 -15.83 22.05
CA VAL A 371 -1.43 -17.29 21.94
C VAL A 371 -0.57 -17.61 20.71
N PRO A 372 0.52 -18.39 20.83
CA PRO A 372 1.27 -18.87 19.67
C PRO A 372 0.38 -19.61 18.68
N LEU A 373 0.53 -19.33 17.39
CA LEU A 373 -0.27 -19.98 16.35
C LEU A 373 0.21 -21.42 16.13
N PRO A 374 -0.69 -22.41 16.04
CA PRO A 374 -0.33 -23.80 15.76
C PRO A 374 -0.14 -24.09 14.26
N PHE A 375 -0.07 -23.05 13.43
CA PHE A 375 0.09 -23.11 11.97
C PHE A 375 0.84 -21.87 11.47
N GLU A 376 1.35 -21.93 10.25
CA GLU A 376 2.02 -20.80 9.59
C GLU A 376 1.00 -19.77 9.09
N ALA A 377 1.26 -18.48 9.36
CA ALA A 377 0.43 -17.38 8.89
C ALA A 377 1.21 -16.46 7.95
N GLY A 378 0.51 -15.97 6.93
CA GLY A 378 1.08 -15.17 5.84
C GLY A 378 1.65 -16.03 4.72
N GLU A 379 1.75 -15.42 3.53
CA GLU A 379 2.34 -16.04 2.35
C GLU A 379 3.70 -15.42 2.03
N ILE A 380 4.52 -16.15 1.30
CA ILE A 380 5.63 -15.56 0.55
C ILE A 380 5.07 -14.93 -0.72
N ASP A 381 5.03 -13.60 -0.74
CA ASP A 381 4.66 -12.84 -1.94
C ASP A 381 5.86 -12.60 -2.85
N PHE A 382 5.71 -12.90 -4.15
CA PHE A 382 6.72 -12.60 -5.17
C PHE A 382 6.06 -12.32 -6.51
N GLY A 383 6.82 -11.84 -7.49
CA GLY A 383 6.32 -11.72 -8.85
C GLY A 383 7.07 -10.70 -9.70
N GLU A 384 6.82 -10.78 -11.00
CA GLU A 384 7.35 -9.90 -12.05
C GLU A 384 6.24 -9.71 -13.10
N PRO A 385 6.23 -8.59 -13.84
CA PRO A 385 5.27 -8.39 -14.92
C PRO A 385 5.30 -9.52 -15.97
N GLY A 386 4.12 -9.83 -16.50
CA GLY A 386 4.00 -10.61 -17.72
C GLY A 386 4.49 -9.81 -18.94
N THR A 387 5.21 -10.39 -19.90
CA THR A 387 5.61 -11.80 -20.02
C THR A 387 6.99 -12.12 -19.42
N ASN A 388 7.68 -11.17 -18.79
CA ASN A 388 9.02 -11.38 -18.24
C ASN A 388 9.06 -12.56 -17.25
N GLY A 389 8.08 -12.66 -16.36
CA GLY A 389 7.93 -13.79 -15.44
C GLY A 389 7.83 -15.15 -16.15
N GLN A 390 7.19 -15.20 -17.33
CA GLN A 390 7.06 -16.42 -18.15
C GLN A 390 8.42 -16.97 -18.57
N HIS A 391 9.38 -16.08 -18.83
CA HIS A 391 10.74 -16.42 -19.24
C HIS A 391 11.75 -16.41 -18.07
N SER A 392 11.26 -16.38 -16.83
CA SER A 392 12.10 -16.39 -15.62
C SER A 392 11.78 -17.58 -14.71
N PHE A 393 10.55 -17.67 -14.20
CA PHE A 393 10.20 -18.64 -13.15
C PHE A 393 8.90 -19.42 -13.39
N TYR A 394 8.17 -19.19 -14.50
CA TYR A 394 6.96 -19.96 -14.82
C TYR A 394 7.22 -21.46 -15.02
N GLN A 395 8.44 -21.83 -15.43
CA GLN A 395 8.86 -23.23 -15.49
C GLN A 395 8.66 -23.94 -14.14
N LEU A 396 8.99 -23.27 -13.03
CA LEU A 396 8.79 -23.81 -11.69
C LEU A 396 7.30 -23.88 -11.36
N ILE A 397 6.54 -22.84 -11.68
CA ILE A 397 5.09 -22.77 -11.46
C ILE A 397 4.33 -23.90 -12.19
N HIS A 398 4.73 -24.21 -13.43
CA HIS A 398 4.00 -25.17 -14.27
C HIS A 398 4.36 -26.64 -14.02
N GLN A 399 5.62 -26.94 -13.69
CA GLN A 399 6.10 -28.33 -13.64
C GLN A 399 6.40 -28.86 -12.24
N VAL A 400 6.50 -28.00 -11.22
CA VAL A 400 6.87 -28.42 -9.86
C VAL A 400 5.65 -28.38 -8.94
N THR A 401 5.60 -29.33 -8.01
CA THR A 401 4.46 -29.63 -7.13
C THR A 401 4.55 -29.02 -5.72
N PRO A 402 4.97 -27.76 -5.54
CA PRO A 402 4.28 -26.92 -4.59
C PRO A 402 3.38 -26.01 -5.41
N GLN A 403 2.07 -26.23 -5.30
CA GLN A 403 1.08 -25.37 -5.95
C GLN A 403 1.18 -23.97 -5.32
N PHE A 404 1.33 -22.96 -6.17
CA PHE A 404 1.35 -21.55 -5.79
C PHE A 404 -0.06 -20.97 -5.98
N ASP A 405 -0.47 -20.03 -5.14
CA ASP A 405 -1.59 -19.16 -5.51
C ASP A 405 -1.10 -18.10 -6.51
N ILE A 406 -1.85 -17.82 -7.55
CA ILE A 406 -1.41 -16.95 -8.65
C ILE A 406 -2.45 -15.89 -8.95
N TYR A 407 -2.01 -14.63 -8.86
CA TYR A 407 -2.79 -13.45 -9.18
C TYR A 407 -2.23 -12.87 -10.48
N PHE A 408 -3.05 -12.93 -11.53
CA PHE A 408 -2.75 -12.39 -12.85
C PHE A 408 -3.22 -10.94 -12.96
#